data_AF-A0A8C7L946-F1
#
_entry.id   AF-A0A8C7L946-F1
#
_cell.length_a   1.000
_cell.length_b   1.000
_cell.length_c   1.000
_cell.angle_alpha   90.00
_cell.angle_beta   90.00
_cell.angle_gamma   90.00
#
_symmetry.space_group_name_H-M   'P 1'
#
loop_
_entity.id
_entity.type
_entity.pdbx_description
1 polymer ?
#
loop_
_entity_poly.entity_id
_entity_poly.type
_entity_poly.pdbx_seq_one_letter_code
_entity_poly.pdbx_strand_id
1 'polypeptide(L)'
;MGLNLSVQETHGLTGQSTFNLPLRLTTASQLWWEAAELAEQGTYSLVLVYSLIDLAKAFDSVNHHILIGRLDSLGFSNDCLAWFTNYFSDRVQCVKSEGLLSGHLAVSMGVPQGSILGPTLFSVYINEVALAAGESLIHLYADDTILYTSGPSLDTVLTTLQASFNAIQLSFRGLQLLLNTSKTKCMLFNRSLPAPTRLSNITTLDGSDLEYVDNYKYLGVWLDCKLSFQTHIKYLQSKVKSRIGFLFRNKASFTHAAKHTLVKLTILPILDFGDVIYKTASNTLLNKLDAVYHSGIRFVTKAPYTTHHCDLYALVGWPSLHTRRQTHWLHVIYKTLLGKVPPYLSSLVTIASPTCSTRSSRCHPQNQFFLWPPLLPVLCCQ
;
A
#
# COMPACT_ATOMS: atom_id res chain seq x y z
N MET A 1 1.09 -25.69 0.69
CA MET A 1 1.13 -25.90 -0.78
C MET A 1 0.46 -24.71 -1.41
N GLY A 2 1.23 -23.81 -2.05
CA GLY A 2 0.68 -22.70 -2.81
C GLY A 2 0.58 -23.12 -4.27
N LEU A 3 -0.63 -23.03 -4.84
CA LEU A 3 -0.84 -23.19 -6.27
C LEU A 3 -0.19 -21.99 -6.99
N ASN A 4 0.90 -22.24 -7.73
CA ASN A 4 1.38 -21.33 -8.75
C ASN A 4 0.49 -21.53 -9.98
N LEU A 5 -0.46 -20.64 -10.21
CA LEU A 5 -1.14 -20.52 -11.48
C LEU A 5 -0.20 -19.74 -12.42
N SER A 6 0.61 -20.46 -13.19
CA SER A 6 1.30 -19.90 -14.36
C SER A 6 0.35 -20.03 -15.56
N VAL A 7 -0.23 -18.93 -16.01
CA VAL A 7 -0.91 -18.89 -17.32
C VAL A 7 0.18 -18.71 -18.38
N GLN A 8 0.23 -19.63 -19.34
CA GLN A 8 1.22 -19.66 -20.43
C GLN A 8 1.09 -18.43 -21.34
N GLU A 9 2.25 -17.88 -21.73
CA GLU A 9 2.40 -16.85 -22.75
C GLU A 9 1.95 -17.37 -24.13
N THR A 10 1.05 -16.64 -24.79
CA THR A 10 0.94 -16.69 -26.25
C THR A 10 1.13 -15.29 -26.83
N HIS A 11 2.14 -15.19 -27.69
CA HIS A 11 2.63 -13.96 -28.30
C HIS A 11 1.59 -13.21 -29.14
N GLY A 12 1.69 -11.88 -29.07
CA GLY A 12 1.29 -10.97 -30.15
C GLY A 12 0.10 -10.08 -29.81
N LEU A 13 0.39 -8.91 -29.23
CA LEU A 13 -0.09 -7.58 -29.63
C LEU A 13 0.25 -6.57 -28.53
N THR A 14 0.66 -5.38 -28.96
CA THR A 14 1.18 -4.27 -28.16
C THR A 14 0.17 -3.77 -27.13
N GLY A 15 0.46 -4.03 -25.85
CA GLY A 15 -0.22 -3.48 -24.68
C GLY A 15 0.49 -3.99 -23.43
N GLN A 16 1.40 -3.20 -22.87
CA GLN A 16 2.13 -3.58 -21.65
C GLN A 16 1.21 -3.44 -20.42
N SER A 17 0.45 -4.49 -20.13
CA SER A 17 -0.14 -4.72 -18.81
C SER A 17 0.16 -6.17 -18.39
N THR A 18 1.42 -6.44 -18.06
CA THR A 18 1.86 -7.73 -17.52
C THR A 18 1.34 -7.92 -16.09
N PHE A 19 0.22 -8.62 -15.94
CA PHE A 19 -0.33 -9.05 -14.66
C PHE A 19 0.23 -10.42 -14.26
N ASN A 20 1.26 -10.41 -13.41
CA ASN A 20 1.58 -11.54 -12.55
C ASN A 20 1.39 -11.07 -11.12
N LEU A 21 0.32 -11.50 -10.45
CA LEU A 21 0.16 -11.35 -9.00
C LEU A 21 0.89 -12.52 -8.32
N PRO A 22 2.14 -12.38 -7.84
CA PRO A 22 2.62 -13.31 -6.83
C PRO A 22 1.72 -13.15 -5.59
N LEU A 23 1.28 -14.28 -5.03
CA LEU A 23 0.55 -14.43 -3.76
C LEU A 23 1.27 -13.85 -2.52
N ARG A 24 2.26 -12.97 -2.71
CA ARG A 24 3.00 -12.23 -1.68
C ARG A 24 3.24 -10.78 -2.10
N LEU A 25 2.18 -10.06 -2.44
CA LEU A 25 2.22 -8.60 -2.38
C LEU A 25 2.21 -8.20 -0.89
N THR A 26 3.33 -7.65 -0.42
CA THR A 26 3.29 -6.96 0.88
C THR A 26 2.62 -5.61 0.67
N THR A 27 1.80 -5.16 1.63
CA THR A 27 1.26 -3.80 1.65
C THR A 27 2.32 -2.73 1.35
N ALA A 28 3.55 -2.95 1.82
CA ALA A 28 4.69 -2.08 1.59
C ALA A 28 5.17 -2.03 0.12
N SER A 29 5.11 -3.13 -0.63
CA SER A 29 5.53 -3.16 -2.04
C SER A 29 4.55 -2.42 -2.94
N GLN A 30 3.25 -2.50 -2.63
CA GLN A 30 2.20 -1.77 -3.35
C GLN A 30 2.32 -0.26 -3.12
N LEU A 31 2.35 0.14 -1.85
CA LEU A 31 2.52 1.54 -1.46
C LEU A 31 3.83 2.16 -1.97
N TRP A 32 4.89 1.34 -2.12
CA TRP A 32 6.16 1.81 -2.64
C TRP A 32 6.11 2.08 -4.15
N TRP A 33 5.49 1.20 -4.93
CA TRP A 33 5.25 1.45 -6.36
C TRP A 33 4.43 2.73 -6.56
N GLU A 34 3.34 2.88 -5.84
CA GLU A 34 2.48 4.07 -5.97
C GLU A 34 3.24 5.35 -5.57
N ALA A 35 4.00 5.33 -4.48
CA ALA A 35 4.83 6.48 -4.10
C ALA A 35 5.92 6.80 -5.15
N ALA A 36 6.46 5.77 -5.82
CA ALA A 36 7.43 5.94 -6.89
C ALA A 36 6.78 6.53 -8.15
N GLU A 37 5.63 6.01 -8.55
CA GLU A 37 4.88 6.47 -9.73
C GLU A 37 4.29 7.88 -9.53
N LEU A 38 3.82 8.20 -8.32
CA LEU A 38 3.38 9.53 -7.93
C LEU A 38 4.50 10.58 -8.07
N ALA A 39 5.74 10.21 -7.77
CA ALA A 39 6.88 11.10 -7.89
C ALA A 39 7.50 11.09 -9.31
N GLU A 40 7.27 10.06 -10.11
CA GLU A 40 7.52 10.02 -11.55
C GLU A 40 6.66 11.02 -12.31
N GLN A 41 5.34 10.86 -12.18
CA GLN A 41 4.34 11.64 -12.90
C GLN A 41 4.37 13.12 -12.47
N GLY A 42 4.89 13.42 -11.27
CA GLY A 42 5.08 14.79 -10.79
C GLY A 42 6.39 15.48 -11.20
N THR A 43 7.24 14.85 -12.04
CA THR A 43 8.47 15.46 -12.58
C THR A 43 8.20 16.21 -13.89
N TYR A 44 7.20 15.77 -14.64
CA TYR A 44 6.60 16.49 -15.76
C TYR A 44 5.42 17.28 -15.16
N SER A 45 5.16 18.52 -15.60
CA SER A 45 4.09 19.39 -15.05
C SER A 45 2.67 18.86 -15.29
N LEU A 46 2.37 17.65 -14.83
CA LEU A 46 1.16 16.87 -15.07
C LEU A 46 0.25 16.97 -13.85
N VAL A 47 -1.05 16.92 -14.13
CA VAL A 47 -2.10 16.76 -13.15
C VAL A 47 -2.37 15.28 -12.98
N LEU A 48 -2.57 14.85 -11.73
CA LEU A 48 -2.84 13.46 -11.40
C LEU A 48 -4.03 13.37 -10.45
N VAL A 49 -5.00 12.53 -10.79
CA VAL A 49 -6.21 12.33 -9.97
C VAL A 49 -6.35 10.86 -9.64
N TYR A 50 -6.55 10.58 -8.35
CA TYR A 50 -6.80 9.25 -7.80
C TYR A 50 -8.27 9.14 -7.42
N SER A 51 -8.90 8.04 -7.77
CA SER A 51 -10.15 7.56 -7.20
C SER A 51 -9.84 6.34 -6.34
N LEU A 52 -9.94 6.54 -5.02
CA LEU A 52 -9.75 5.53 -3.99
C LEU A 52 -11.10 4.88 -3.73
N ILE A 53 -11.31 3.72 -4.33
CA ILE A 53 -12.58 3.00 -4.41
C ILE A 53 -12.67 1.98 -3.27
N ASP A 54 -13.78 2.02 -2.54
CA ASP A 54 -14.11 1.09 -1.45
C ASP A 54 -15.38 0.31 -1.83
N LEU A 55 -15.35 -1.01 -1.63
CA LEU A 55 -16.48 -1.90 -1.87
C LEU A 55 -17.18 -2.26 -0.57
N ALA A 56 -18.51 -2.19 -0.55
CA ALA A 56 -19.30 -2.55 0.61
C ALA A 56 -19.31 -4.07 0.81
N LYS A 57 -18.74 -4.55 1.92
CA LYS A 57 -18.74 -5.97 2.31
C LYS A 57 -18.25 -6.88 1.18
N ALA A 58 -17.13 -6.55 0.57
CA ALA A 58 -16.66 -7.18 -0.67
C ALA A 58 -16.58 -8.72 -0.57
N PHE A 59 -15.95 -9.23 0.50
CA PHE A 59 -15.81 -10.67 0.73
C PHE A 59 -17.16 -11.37 0.96
N ASP A 60 -18.12 -10.70 1.59
CA ASP A 60 -19.45 -11.27 1.87
C ASP A 60 -20.38 -11.17 0.65
N SER A 61 -20.03 -10.34 -0.33
CA SER A 61 -20.81 -10.08 -1.56
C SER A 61 -20.40 -10.96 -2.74
N VAL A 62 -19.45 -11.88 -2.58
CA VAL A 62 -19.00 -12.77 -3.66
C VAL A 62 -20.12 -13.72 -4.07
N ASN A 63 -20.55 -13.66 -5.33
CA ASN A 63 -21.54 -14.60 -5.85
C ASN A 63 -20.88 -15.94 -6.19
N HIS A 64 -21.38 -17.03 -5.61
CA HIS A 64 -20.80 -18.37 -5.81
C HIS A 64 -20.90 -18.83 -7.26
N HIS A 65 -22.02 -18.59 -7.95
CA HIS A 65 -22.17 -18.98 -9.35
C HIS A 65 -21.18 -18.25 -10.26
N ILE A 66 -21.05 -16.93 -10.09
CA ILE A 66 -20.07 -16.14 -10.85
C ILE A 66 -18.64 -16.64 -10.55
N LEU A 67 -18.30 -16.87 -9.28
CA LEU A 67 -16.98 -17.38 -8.90
C LEU A 67 -16.66 -18.75 -9.52
N ILE A 68 -17.61 -19.69 -9.49
CA ILE A 68 -17.44 -21.00 -10.14
C ILE A 68 -17.25 -20.84 -11.65
N GLY A 69 -18.02 -19.96 -12.31
CA GLY A 69 -17.83 -19.65 -13.72
C GLY A 69 -16.45 -19.04 -14.02
N ARG A 70 -15.90 -18.21 -13.12
CA ARG A 70 -14.53 -17.70 -13.23
C ARG A 70 -13.50 -18.82 -13.14
N LEU A 71 -13.65 -19.73 -12.19
CA LEU A 71 -12.75 -20.88 -12.07
C LEU A 71 -12.81 -21.77 -13.32
N ASP A 72 -13.99 -21.98 -13.88
CA ASP A 72 -14.18 -22.72 -15.14
C ASP A 72 -13.45 -22.04 -16.30
N SER A 73 -13.61 -20.71 -16.46
CA SER A 73 -12.89 -19.94 -17.50
C SER A 73 -11.37 -19.98 -17.36
N LEU A 74 -10.84 -20.26 -16.17
CA LEU A 74 -9.41 -20.44 -15.92
C LEU A 74 -8.93 -21.87 -16.23
N GLY A 75 -9.82 -22.76 -16.66
CA GLY A 75 -9.50 -24.13 -17.07
C GLY A 75 -9.42 -25.13 -15.91
N PHE A 76 -10.08 -24.86 -14.79
CA PHE A 76 -10.17 -25.83 -13.70
C PHE A 76 -10.99 -27.05 -14.11
N SER A 77 -10.59 -28.25 -13.65
CA SER A 77 -11.30 -29.49 -13.99
C SER A 77 -12.70 -29.53 -13.37
N ASN A 78 -13.62 -30.26 -14.01
CA ASN A 78 -14.98 -30.47 -13.50
C ASN A 78 -15.01 -31.00 -12.06
N ASP A 79 -14.08 -31.89 -11.69
CA ASP A 79 -13.98 -32.39 -10.32
C ASP A 79 -13.62 -31.29 -9.31
N CYS A 80 -12.73 -30.38 -9.71
CA CYS A 80 -12.35 -29.25 -8.87
C CYS A 80 -13.49 -28.23 -8.75
N LEU A 81 -14.20 -27.96 -9.84
CA LEU A 81 -15.39 -27.12 -9.83
C LEU A 81 -16.48 -27.71 -8.94
N ALA A 82 -16.75 -29.01 -9.05
CA ALA A 82 -17.71 -29.72 -8.19
C ALA A 82 -17.31 -29.66 -6.71
N TRP A 83 -16.02 -29.76 -6.41
CA TRP A 83 -15.51 -29.59 -5.04
C TRP A 83 -15.76 -28.17 -4.52
N PHE A 84 -15.51 -27.13 -5.32
CA PHE A 84 -15.80 -25.75 -4.90
C PHE A 84 -17.30 -25.49 -4.78
N THR A 85 -18.13 -26.02 -5.67
CA THR A 85 -19.59 -25.96 -5.54
C THR A 85 -20.02 -26.55 -4.21
N ASN A 86 -19.54 -27.76 -3.88
CA ASN A 86 -19.82 -28.40 -2.59
C ASN A 86 -19.29 -27.60 -1.39
N TYR A 87 -18.10 -26.98 -1.49
CA TYR A 87 -17.51 -26.15 -0.44
C TYR A 87 -18.39 -24.95 -0.06
N PHE A 88 -19.20 -24.45 -0.99
CA PHE A 88 -20.12 -23.32 -0.80
C PHE A 88 -21.57 -23.73 -0.52
N SER A 89 -21.99 -24.94 -0.90
CA SER A 89 -23.37 -25.43 -0.71
C SER A 89 -23.76 -25.63 0.76
N ASP A 90 -25.04 -25.42 1.06
CA ASP A 90 -25.72 -25.72 2.34
C ASP A 90 -25.05 -25.17 3.60
N ARG A 91 -24.28 -24.08 3.44
CA ARG A 91 -23.64 -23.40 4.55
C ARG A 91 -24.66 -22.61 5.35
N VAL A 92 -24.49 -22.64 6.66
CA VAL A 92 -25.27 -21.84 7.60
C VAL A 92 -24.38 -21.05 8.54
N GLN A 93 -24.88 -19.94 9.06
CA GLN A 93 -24.25 -19.11 10.07
C GLN A 93 -25.20 -18.86 11.24
N CYS A 94 -24.65 -18.66 12.42
CA CYS A 94 -25.37 -18.23 13.61
C CYS A 94 -24.47 -17.32 14.46
N VAL A 95 -25.08 -16.53 15.35
CA VAL A 95 -24.37 -15.67 16.29
C VAL A 95 -24.32 -16.37 17.64
N LYS A 96 -23.13 -16.44 18.25
CA LYS A 96 -22.95 -16.89 19.63
C LYS A 96 -22.68 -15.71 20.54
N SER A 97 -23.54 -15.49 21.55
CA SER A 97 -23.34 -14.47 22.58
C SER A 97 -23.61 -15.07 23.95
N GLU A 98 -22.66 -14.91 24.88
CA GLU A 98 -22.77 -15.40 26.27
C GLU A 98 -23.18 -16.89 26.39
N GLY A 99 -22.76 -17.73 25.44
CA GLY A 99 -23.08 -19.15 25.41
C GLY A 99 -24.40 -19.51 24.73
N LEU A 100 -25.25 -18.53 24.39
CA LEU A 100 -26.46 -18.71 23.62
C LEU A 100 -26.19 -18.60 22.12
N LEU A 101 -26.92 -19.39 21.32
CA LEU A 101 -26.86 -19.38 19.85
C LEU A 101 -28.15 -18.79 19.27
N SER A 102 -28.01 -17.97 18.23
CA SER A 102 -29.15 -17.57 17.40
C SER A 102 -29.66 -18.75 16.57
N GLY A 103 -30.82 -18.57 15.92
CA GLY A 103 -31.22 -19.45 14.82
C GLY A 103 -30.16 -19.48 13.70
N HIS A 104 -30.16 -20.58 12.94
CA HIS A 104 -29.31 -20.75 11.76
C HIS A 104 -29.87 -19.94 10.59
N LEU A 105 -28.98 -19.27 9.86
CA LEU A 105 -29.28 -18.57 8.62
C LEU A 105 -28.42 -19.15 7.51
N ALA A 106 -29.02 -19.41 6.34
CA ALA A 106 -28.28 -19.88 5.18
C ALA A 106 -27.29 -18.81 4.67
N VAL A 107 -26.14 -19.26 4.17
CA VAL A 107 -25.09 -18.43 3.57
C VAL A 107 -25.10 -18.69 2.07
N SER A 108 -25.75 -17.81 1.31
CA SER A 108 -25.89 -17.92 -0.15
C SER A 108 -24.86 -17.12 -0.94
N MET A 109 -24.08 -16.27 -0.26
CA MET A 109 -23.11 -15.36 -0.85
C MET A 109 -21.88 -15.27 0.06
N GLY A 110 -20.77 -14.89 -0.54
CA GLY A 110 -19.54 -14.56 0.15
C GLY A 110 -18.58 -15.73 0.29
N VAL A 111 -17.31 -15.40 0.51
CA VAL A 111 -16.30 -16.38 0.90
C VAL A 111 -16.12 -16.36 2.41
N PRO A 112 -15.84 -17.50 3.07
CA PRO A 112 -15.77 -17.54 4.52
C PRO A 112 -14.59 -16.70 5.03
N GLN A 113 -14.89 -15.68 5.83
CA GLN A 113 -13.87 -14.85 6.47
C GLN A 113 -13.00 -15.70 7.40
N GLY A 114 -11.68 -15.50 7.35
CA GLY A 114 -10.72 -16.31 8.10
C GLY A 114 -10.37 -17.66 7.46
N SER A 115 -11.02 -18.03 6.35
CA SER A 115 -10.58 -19.20 5.57
C SER A 115 -9.29 -18.91 4.81
N ILE A 116 -8.48 -19.95 4.60
CA ILE A 116 -7.23 -19.87 3.85
C ILE A 116 -7.49 -19.51 2.38
N LEU A 117 -8.58 -20.02 1.80
CA LEU A 117 -8.91 -19.84 0.39
C LEU A 117 -9.65 -18.54 0.10
N GLY A 118 -10.32 -17.92 1.09
CA GLY A 118 -11.13 -16.72 0.90
C GLY A 118 -10.39 -15.59 0.16
N PRO A 119 -9.18 -15.18 0.60
CA PRO A 119 -8.39 -14.17 -0.09
C PRO A 119 -8.08 -14.51 -1.55
N THR A 120 -7.66 -15.75 -1.82
CA THR A 120 -7.31 -16.20 -3.17
C THR A 120 -8.52 -16.23 -4.09
N LEU A 121 -9.65 -16.73 -3.60
CA LEU A 121 -10.90 -16.78 -4.36
C LEU A 121 -11.43 -15.38 -4.65
N PHE A 122 -11.30 -14.45 -3.71
CA PHE A 122 -11.65 -13.05 -3.95
C PHE A 122 -10.75 -12.41 -5.01
N SER A 123 -9.43 -12.66 -4.98
CA SER A 123 -8.52 -12.19 -6.02
C SER A 123 -8.90 -12.71 -7.41
N VAL A 124 -9.25 -14.00 -7.53
CA VAL A 124 -9.75 -14.58 -8.79
C VAL A 124 -11.05 -13.91 -9.23
N TYR A 125 -11.96 -13.65 -8.30
CA TYR A 125 -13.26 -13.04 -8.55
C TYR A 125 -13.16 -11.65 -9.19
N ILE A 126 -12.26 -10.81 -8.66
CA ILE A 126 -12.13 -9.40 -9.04
C ILE A 126 -11.10 -9.15 -10.15
N ASN A 127 -10.26 -10.13 -10.50
CA ASN A 127 -9.08 -9.95 -11.36
C ASN A 127 -9.37 -9.24 -12.69
N GLU A 128 -10.49 -9.57 -13.34
CA GLU A 128 -10.83 -9.00 -14.64
C GLU A 128 -11.34 -7.55 -14.58
N VAL A 129 -11.69 -7.04 -13.40
CA VAL A 129 -12.10 -5.63 -13.26
C VAL A 129 -11.02 -4.70 -13.78
N ALA A 130 -9.75 -5.08 -13.61
CA ALA A 130 -8.62 -4.29 -14.09
C ALA A 130 -8.64 -4.05 -15.61
N LEU A 131 -9.23 -4.97 -16.39
CA LEU A 131 -9.33 -4.85 -17.84
C LEU A 131 -10.28 -3.73 -18.28
N ALA A 132 -11.21 -3.32 -17.41
CA ALA A 132 -12.16 -2.25 -17.69
C ALA A 132 -11.60 -0.84 -17.39
N ALA A 133 -10.36 -0.72 -16.89
CA ALA A 133 -9.77 0.57 -16.56
C ALA A 133 -9.41 1.43 -17.79
N GLY A 134 -9.37 0.85 -18.99
CA GLY A 134 -9.15 1.58 -20.23
C GLY A 134 -7.79 2.30 -20.25
N GLU A 135 -7.80 3.62 -20.44
CA GLU A 135 -6.60 4.47 -20.43
C GLU A 135 -6.12 4.83 -19.03
N SER A 136 -6.94 4.58 -18.00
CA SER A 136 -6.52 4.79 -16.62
C SER A 136 -5.73 3.60 -16.10
N LEU A 137 -4.87 3.86 -15.14
CA LEU A 137 -4.16 2.82 -14.43
C LEU A 137 -5.00 2.38 -13.22
N ILE A 138 -4.94 1.10 -12.90
CA ILE A 138 -5.68 0.50 -11.81
C ILE A 138 -4.81 -0.43 -10.98
N HIS A 139 -4.97 -0.33 -9.67
CA HIS A 139 -4.37 -1.24 -8.70
C HIS A 139 -5.46 -1.86 -7.83
N LEU A 140 -5.38 -3.18 -7.66
CA LEU A 140 -6.29 -3.96 -6.84
C LEU A 140 -5.50 -4.57 -5.68
N TYR A 141 -5.90 -4.25 -4.45
CA TYR A 141 -5.37 -4.89 -3.25
C TYR A 141 -6.53 -5.42 -2.41
N ALA A 142 -6.86 -6.70 -2.60
CA ALA A 142 -8.11 -7.25 -2.11
C ALA A 142 -9.28 -6.33 -2.54
N ASP A 143 -10.07 -5.82 -1.61
CA ASP A 143 -11.20 -4.93 -1.85
C ASP A 143 -10.83 -3.45 -2.02
N ASP A 144 -9.63 -3.05 -1.61
CA ASP A 144 -9.11 -1.71 -1.86
C ASP A 144 -8.73 -1.57 -3.33
N THR A 145 -9.35 -0.62 -4.03
CA THR A 145 -9.07 -0.35 -5.45
C THR A 145 -8.62 1.08 -5.63
N ILE A 146 -7.52 1.31 -6.35
CA ILE A 146 -7.12 2.63 -6.81
C ILE A 146 -7.24 2.68 -8.32
N LEU A 147 -8.01 3.64 -8.81
CA LEU A 147 -8.05 4.02 -10.22
C LEU A 147 -7.44 5.41 -10.36
N TYR A 148 -6.51 5.62 -11.28
CA TYR A 148 -5.85 6.91 -11.41
C TYR A 148 -5.44 7.22 -12.85
N THR A 149 -5.36 8.51 -13.13
CA THR A 149 -5.02 9.04 -14.45
C THR A 149 -4.11 10.25 -14.27
N SER A 150 -3.05 10.33 -15.09
CA SER A 150 -2.17 11.50 -15.18
C SER A 150 -2.23 12.10 -16.57
N GLY A 151 -2.10 13.43 -16.67
CA GLY A 151 -2.11 14.11 -17.96
C GLY A 151 -1.76 15.59 -17.87
N PRO A 152 -1.56 16.25 -19.03
CA PRO A 152 -1.12 17.64 -19.08
C PRO A 152 -2.23 18.64 -18.71
N SER A 153 -3.49 18.23 -18.77
CA SER A 153 -4.64 19.07 -18.44
C SER A 153 -5.56 18.36 -17.45
N LEU A 154 -6.11 19.11 -16.50
CA LEU A 154 -7.07 18.57 -15.53
C LEU A 154 -8.33 18.04 -16.24
N ASP A 155 -8.82 18.73 -17.25
CA ASP A 155 -10.06 18.39 -17.95
C ASP A 155 -9.94 17.04 -18.67
N THR A 156 -8.82 16.81 -19.37
CA THR A 156 -8.51 15.52 -19.99
C THR A 156 -8.43 14.42 -18.95
N VAL A 157 -7.72 14.67 -17.84
CA VAL A 157 -7.55 13.70 -16.74
C VAL A 157 -8.89 13.33 -16.13
N LEU A 158 -9.75 14.31 -15.81
CA LEU A 158 -11.06 14.06 -15.23
C LEU A 158 -12.00 13.33 -16.21
N THR A 159 -11.96 13.67 -17.49
CA THR A 159 -12.78 13.00 -18.51
C THR A 159 -12.38 11.53 -18.67
N THR A 160 -11.07 11.26 -18.81
CA THR A 160 -10.55 9.89 -18.91
C THR A 160 -10.84 9.09 -17.64
N LEU A 161 -10.62 9.69 -16.47
CA LEU A 161 -10.90 9.05 -15.19
C LEU A 161 -12.39 8.75 -15.02
N GLN A 162 -13.28 9.67 -15.39
CA GLN A 162 -14.73 9.47 -15.31
C GLN A 162 -15.19 8.32 -16.22
N ALA A 163 -14.69 8.26 -17.46
CA ALA A 163 -15.02 7.19 -18.40
C ALA A 163 -14.56 5.82 -17.85
N SER A 164 -13.34 5.77 -17.33
CA SER A 164 -12.76 4.57 -16.73
C SER A 164 -13.51 4.16 -15.46
N PHE A 165 -13.86 5.13 -14.60
CA PHE A 165 -14.62 4.89 -13.38
C PHE A 165 -16.03 4.35 -13.67
N ASN A 166 -16.67 4.82 -14.74
CA ASN A 166 -17.96 4.28 -15.18
C ASN A 166 -17.84 2.81 -15.63
N ALA A 167 -16.82 2.48 -16.43
CA ALA A 167 -16.57 1.12 -16.88
C ALA A 167 -16.25 0.15 -15.72
N ILE A 168 -15.48 0.62 -14.73
CA ILE A 168 -15.19 -0.12 -13.50
C ILE A 168 -16.45 -0.34 -12.66
N GLN A 169 -17.30 0.68 -12.49
CA GLN A 169 -18.57 0.53 -11.78
C GLN A 169 -19.51 -0.47 -12.46
N LEU A 170 -19.58 -0.48 -13.80
CA LEU A 170 -20.33 -1.49 -14.55
C LEU A 170 -19.76 -2.89 -14.32
N SER A 171 -18.44 -3.03 -14.29
CA SER A 171 -17.76 -4.30 -14.01
C SER A 171 -18.07 -4.81 -12.59
N PHE A 172 -18.06 -3.93 -11.59
CA PHE A 172 -18.48 -4.27 -10.23
C PHE A 172 -19.94 -4.71 -10.16
N ARG A 173 -20.85 -4.00 -10.83
CA ARG A 173 -22.27 -4.39 -10.91
C ARG A 173 -22.45 -5.76 -11.55
N GLY A 174 -21.70 -6.08 -12.61
CA GLY A 174 -21.69 -7.40 -13.24
C GLY A 174 -21.22 -8.50 -12.29
N LEU A 175 -20.26 -8.19 -11.41
CA LEU A 175 -19.80 -9.06 -10.32
C LEU A 175 -20.68 -9.00 -9.07
N GLN A 176 -21.82 -8.30 -9.09
CA GLN A 176 -22.66 -8.09 -7.90
C GLN A 176 -21.92 -7.48 -6.69
N LEU A 177 -20.84 -6.74 -6.95
CA LEU A 177 -20.10 -5.98 -5.96
C LEU A 177 -20.69 -4.58 -5.84
N LEU A 178 -20.94 -4.14 -4.61
CA LEU A 178 -21.55 -2.85 -4.34
C LEU A 178 -20.46 -1.81 -4.04
N LEU A 179 -20.47 -0.70 -4.78
CA LEU A 179 -19.63 0.46 -4.48
C LEU A 179 -20.08 1.11 -3.19
N ASN A 180 -19.13 1.44 -2.31
CA ASN A 180 -19.39 2.26 -1.15
C ASN A 180 -19.07 3.72 -1.45
N THR A 181 -20.06 4.45 -1.98
CA THR A 181 -19.91 5.87 -2.36
C THR A 181 -19.43 6.74 -1.20
N SER A 182 -19.86 6.44 0.03
CA SER A 182 -19.48 7.24 1.21
C SER A 182 -18.01 7.12 1.59
N LYS A 183 -17.37 5.99 1.28
CA LYS A 183 -15.94 5.75 1.56
C LYS A 183 -15.05 5.88 0.32
N THR A 184 -15.64 5.86 -0.86
CA THR A 184 -14.95 6.14 -2.12
C THR A 184 -14.63 7.63 -2.18
N LYS A 185 -13.36 7.97 -2.40
CA LYS A 185 -12.87 9.37 -2.38
C LYS A 185 -12.02 9.67 -3.60
N CYS A 186 -12.01 10.92 -4.01
CA CYS A 186 -11.07 11.43 -4.99
C CYS A 186 -9.94 12.22 -4.33
N MET A 187 -8.74 12.15 -4.90
CA MET A 187 -7.58 12.88 -4.40
C MET A 187 -6.83 13.47 -5.60
N LEU A 188 -6.69 14.79 -5.59
CA LEU A 188 -6.00 15.54 -6.64
C LEU A 188 -4.56 15.81 -6.21
N PHE A 189 -3.61 15.36 -7.01
CA PHE A 189 -2.21 15.70 -6.93
C PHE A 189 -1.90 16.72 -8.02
N ASN A 190 -1.73 17.97 -7.62
CA ASN A 190 -1.33 19.05 -8.53
C ASN A 190 -0.08 19.75 -7.98
N ARG A 191 1.05 19.58 -8.67
CA ARG A 191 2.29 20.29 -8.37
C ARG A 191 2.46 21.58 -9.17
N SER A 192 1.63 21.79 -10.19
CA SER A 192 1.63 23.00 -11.03
C SER A 192 0.77 24.09 -10.39
N LEU A 193 1.35 25.27 -10.20
CA LEU A 193 0.61 26.48 -9.82
C LEU A 193 0.03 27.14 -11.08
N PRO A 194 -1.21 27.68 -11.05
CA PRO A 194 -2.13 27.82 -9.92
C PRO A 194 -3.04 26.60 -9.70
N ALA A 195 -3.64 26.51 -8.51
CA ALA A 195 -4.72 25.55 -8.26
C ALA A 195 -5.91 25.81 -9.20
N PRO A 196 -6.61 24.77 -9.68
CA PRO A 196 -7.74 24.94 -10.59
C PRO A 196 -8.85 25.75 -9.93
N THR A 197 -9.42 26.72 -10.64
CA THR A 197 -10.49 27.61 -10.15
C THR A 197 -11.84 26.91 -10.00
N ARG A 198 -12.09 25.83 -10.74
CA ARG A 198 -13.24 24.93 -10.58
C ARG A 198 -12.80 23.49 -10.85
N LEU A 199 -13.12 22.59 -9.93
CA LEU A 199 -12.94 21.16 -10.13
C LEU A 199 -14.29 20.58 -10.58
N SER A 200 -14.30 19.90 -11.73
CA SER A 200 -15.45 19.06 -12.10
C SER A 200 -15.47 17.84 -11.19
N ASN A 201 -16.62 17.53 -10.61
CA ASN A 201 -16.75 16.37 -9.75
C ASN A 201 -16.78 15.09 -10.58
N ILE A 202 -16.05 14.07 -10.12
CA ILE A 202 -16.26 12.70 -10.61
C ILE A 202 -17.56 12.21 -9.97
N THR A 203 -18.42 11.61 -10.78
CA THR A 203 -19.75 11.16 -10.38
C THR A 203 -19.88 9.65 -10.52
N THR A 204 -20.67 9.06 -9.63
CA THR A 204 -21.07 7.66 -9.74
C THR A 204 -22.13 7.48 -10.82
N LEU A 205 -22.35 6.24 -11.28
CA LEU A 205 -23.43 5.92 -12.22
C LEU A 205 -24.82 6.26 -11.68
N ASP A 206 -24.97 6.33 -10.36
CA ASP A 206 -26.21 6.72 -9.68
C ASP A 206 -26.34 8.24 -9.49
N GLY A 207 -25.42 9.02 -10.06
CA GLY A 207 -25.44 10.49 -10.06
C GLY A 207 -24.95 11.15 -8.76
N SER A 208 -24.34 10.38 -7.85
CA SER A 208 -23.73 10.95 -6.64
C SER A 208 -22.29 11.40 -6.90
N ASP A 209 -21.96 12.62 -6.48
CA ASP A 209 -20.61 13.19 -6.55
C ASP A 209 -19.66 12.50 -5.57
N LEU A 210 -18.42 12.24 -6.01
CA LEU A 210 -17.34 11.80 -5.14
C LEU A 210 -16.71 12.98 -4.41
N GLU A 211 -16.49 12.80 -3.10
CA GLU A 211 -15.81 13.79 -2.27
C GLU A 211 -14.31 13.83 -2.60
N TYR A 212 -13.80 15.04 -2.84
CA TYR A 212 -12.36 15.29 -2.92
C TYR A 212 -11.76 15.51 -1.53
N VAL A 213 -10.66 14.80 -1.26
CA VAL A 213 -9.95 14.89 0.01
C VAL A 213 -8.48 15.21 -0.21
N ASP A 214 -7.91 16.02 0.69
CA ASP A 214 -6.48 16.32 0.72
C ASP A 214 -5.67 15.26 1.46
N ASN A 215 -6.33 14.44 2.28
CA ASN A 215 -5.69 13.41 3.09
C ASN A 215 -6.53 12.14 3.06
N TYR A 216 -5.88 11.00 2.81
CA TYR A 216 -6.53 9.70 2.82
C TYR A 216 -5.62 8.65 3.45
N LYS A 217 -6.21 7.72 4.22
CA LYS A 217 -5.45 6.63 4.84
C LYS A 217 -5.56 5.38 3.98
N TYR A 218 -4.56 5.16 3.14
CA TYR A 218 -4.50 4.00 2.25
C TYR A 218 -3.55 2.94 2.82
N LEU A 219 -4.04 1.70 2.93
CA LEU A 219 -3.29 0.54 3.44
C LEU A 219 -2.46 0.79 4.72
N GLY A 220 -2.97 1.63 5.62
CA GLY A 220 -2.33 1.95 6.90
C GLY A 220 -1.40 3.16 6.90
N VAL A 221 -1.08 3.73 5.74
CA VAL A 221 -0.28 4.95 5.58
C VAL A 221 -1.19 6.13 5.24
N TRP A 222 -0.89 7.32 5.77
CA TRP A 222 -1.63 8.53 5.42
C TRP A 222 -0.94 9.19 4.25
N LEU A 223 -1.67 9.36 3.15
CA LEU A 223 -1.24 10.12 1.99
C LEU A 223 -1.83 11.53 2.09
N ASP A 224 -1.05 12.54 1.75
CA ASP A 224 -1.51 13.92 1.58
C ASP A 224 -1.30 14.37 0.12
N CYS A 225 -2.10 15.33 -0.36
CA CYS A 225 -2.11 15.76 -1.76
C CYS A 225 -0.77 16.36 -2.24
N LYS A 226 0.14 16.66 -1.30
CA LYS A 226 1.50 17.13 -1.57
C LYS A 226 2.57 16.04 -1.39
N LEU A 227 2.17 14.85 -0.94
CA LEU A 227 3.03 13.72 -0.59
C LEU A 227 4.15 14.11 0.39
N SER A 228 3.84 15.02 1.31
CA SER A 228 4.74 15.48 2.35
C SER A 228 4.89 14.48 3.51
N PHE A 229 3.93 13.56 3.64
CA PHE A 229 3.72 12.63 4.74
C PHE A 229 3.56 13.31 6.11
N GLN A 230 3.20 14.61 6.13
CA GLN A 230 3.04 15.36 7.37
C GLN A 230 1.96 14.78 8.27
N THR A 231 0.81 14.42 7.69
CA THR A 231 -0.30 13.80 8.40
C THR A 231 0.09 12.43 8.95
N HIS A 232 0.81 11.63 8.16
CA HIS A 232 1.29 10.32 8.59
C HIS A 232 2.25 10.43 9.78
N ILE A 233 3.24 11.31 9.70
CA ILE A 233 4.24 11.46 10.77
C ILE A 233 3.59 11.97 12.06
N LYS A 234 2.66 12.93 11.98
CA LYS A 234 1.87 13.37 13.15
C LYS A 234 1.08 12.22 13.77
N TYR A 235 0.45 11.39 12.94
CA TYR A 235 -0.29 10.20 13.40
C TYR A 235 0.63 9.20 14.11
N LEU A 236 1.80 8.88 13.52
CA LEU A 236 2.79 8.00 14.14
C LEU A 236 3.27 8.55 15.49
N GLN A 237 3.59 9.84 15.56
CA GLN A 237 3.98 10.49 16.81
C GLN A 237 2.91 10.35 17.88
N SER A 238 1.64 10.64 17.56
CA SER A 238 0.53 10.53 18.52
C SER A 238 0.37 9.09 19.03
N LYS A 239 0.40 8.12 18.11
CA LYS A 239 0.27 6.69 18.44
C LYS A 239 1.41 6.20 19.34
N VAL A 240 2.64 6.59 19.04
CA VAL A 240 3.82 6.24 19.83
C VAL A 240 3.80 6.94 21.19
N LYS A 241 3.48 8.25 21.25
CA LYS A 241 3.36 9.00 22.52
C LYS A 241 2.34 8.38 23.46
N SER A 242 1.18 7.99 22.96
CA SER A 242 0.14 7.32 23.76
C SER A 242 0.66 6.03 24.41
N ARG A 243 1.32 5.18 23.63
CA ARG A 243 1.91 3.92 24.13
C ARG A 243 3.05 4.16 25.12
N ILE A 244 3.97 5.07 24.80
CA ILE A 244 5.07 5.44 25.69
C ILE A 244 4.52 6.01 27.01
N GLY A 245 3.50 6.84 26.97
CA GLY A 245 2.84 7.38 28.16
C GLY A 245 2.30 6.27 29.07
N PHE A 246 1.65 5.26 28.50
CA PHE A 246 1.21 4.08 29.25
C PHE A 246 2.39 3.31 29.86
N LEU A 247 3.44 3.08 29.09
CA LEU A 247 4.64 2.38 29.57
C LEU A 247 5.31 3.11 30.74
N PHE A 248 5.48 4.44 30.64
CA PHE A 248 6.07 5.24 31.70
C PHE A 248 5.24 5.26 32.99
N ARG A 249 3.90 5.31 32.91
CA ARG A 249 3.03 5.20 34.10
C ARG A 249 3.23 3.90 34.85
N ASN A 250 3.52 2.82 34.14
CA ASN A 250 3.71 1.48 34.69
C ASN A 250 5.21 1.09 34.80
N LYS A 251 6.14 2.05 34.76
CA LYS A 251 7.58 1.79 34.64
C LYS A 251 8.19 0.97 35.78
N ALA A 252 7.55 0.95 36.95
CA ALA A 252 8.00 0.20 38.12
C ALA A 252 7.70 -1.30 37.98
N SER A 253 6.70 -1.66 37.20
CA SER A 253 6.23 -3.04 37.01
C SER A 253 7.09 -3.85 36.03
N PHE A 254 8.10 -3.24 35.41
CA PHE A 254 8.88 -3.87 34.35
C PHE A 254 10.37 -3.92 34.69
N THR A 255 10.97 -5.10 34.51
CA THR A 255 12.43 -5.27 34.51
C THR A 255 13.06 -4.58 33.30
N HIS A 256 14.37 -4.34 33.31
CA HIS A 256 15.06 -3.72 32.17
C HIS A 256 14.86 -4.52 30.87
N ALA A 257 15.01 -5.85 30.93
CA ALA A 257 14.76 -6.74 29.79
C ALA A 257 13.31 -6.63 29.29
N ALA A 258 12.32 -6.60 30.19
CA ALA A 258 10.93 -6.42 29.80
C ALA A 258 10.70 -5.07 29.11
N LYS A 259 11.31 -3.99 29.60
CA LYS A 259 11.20 -2.67 28.94
C LYS A 259 11.79 -2.67 27.53
N HIS A 260 12.96 -3.28 27.37
CA HIS A 260 13.62 -3.44 26.07
C HIS A 260 12.70 -4.17 25.08
N THR A 261 12.18 -5.34 25.49
CA THR A 261 11.24 -6.13 24.69
C THR A 261 9.94 -5.37 24.38
N LEU A 262 9.36 -4.67 25.36
CA LEU A 262 8.12 -3.91 25.17
C LEU A 262 8.30 -2.82 24.11
N VAL A 263 9.37 -2.02 24.18
CA VAL A 263 9.62 -0.98 23.18
C VAL A 263 9.92 -1.62 21.81
N LYS A 264 10.73 -2.67 21.78
CA LYS A 264 11.08 -3.40 20.54
C LYS A 264 9.85 -4.00 19.85
N LEU A 265 8.89 -4.54 20.58
CA LEU A 265 7.73 -5.25 20.01
C LEU A 265 6.49 -4.37 19.83
N THR A 266 6.39 -3.24 20.53
CA THR A 266 5.15 -2.42 20.52
C THR A 266 5.33 -1.01 19.97
N ILE A 267 6.56 -0.49 19.91
CA ILE A 267 6.88 0.84 19.38
C ILE A 267 7.61 0.75 18.05
N LEU A 268 8.69 -0.03 17.96
CA LEU A 268 9.46 -0.14 16.71
C LEU A 268 8.59 -0.58 15.53
N PRO A 269 7.68 -1.57 15.62
CA PRO A 269 6.87 -1.96 14.47
C PRO A 269 5.93 -0.85 13.96
N ILE A 270 5.54 0.09 14.83
CA ILE A 270 4.74 1.25 14.42
C ILE A 270 5.57 2.21 13.59
N LEU A 271 6.84 2.40 13.97
CA LEU A 271 7.77 3.26 13.24
C LEU A 271 8.25 2.56 11.97
N ASP A 272 8.60 1.28 12.02
CA ASP A 272 9.14 0.54 10.88
C ASP A 272 8.08 0.27 9.78
N PHE A 273 6.79 0.25 10.12
CA PHE A 273 5.74 0.03 9.13
C PHE A 273 5.65 1.21 8.14
N GLY A 274 5.92 0.92 6.86
CA GLY A 274 5.88 1.90 5.77
C GLY A 274 7.03 2.91 5.79
N ASP A 275 8.10 2.64 6.56
CA ASP A 275 9.21 3.56 6.77
C ASP A 275 10.05 3.84 5.52
N VAL A 276 10.07 2.90 4.58
CA VAL A 276 10.62 3.06 3.24
C VAL A 276 9.85 4.11 2.42
N ILE A 277 8.53 4.20 2.60
CA ILE A 277 7.66 5.10 1.82
C ILE A 277 7.82 6.53 2.32
N TYR A 278 7.61 6.75 3.62
CA TYR A 278 7.68 8.09 4.19
C TYR A 278 9.13 8.57 4.41
N LYS A 279 10.16 7.78 4.05
CA LYS A 279 11.57 8.18 4.06
C LYS A 279 11.83 9.43 3.21
N THR A 280 11.03 9.66 2.18
CA THR A 280 11.10 10.82 1.28
C THR A 280 10.62 12.13 1.92
N ALA A 281 9.98 12.05 3.10
CA ALA A 281 9.59 13.21 3.88
C ALA A 281 10.79 14.07 4.26
N SER A 282 10.56 15.36 4.50
CA SER A 282 11.64 16.29 4.87
C SER A 282 12.34 15.85 6.17
N ASN A 283 13.65 16.06 6.24
CA ASN A 283 14.44 15.76 7.45
C ASN A 283 13.86 16.44 8.70
N THR A 284 13.38 17.68 8.58
CA THR A 284 12.71 18.40 9.68
C THR A 284 11.50 17.64 10.22
N LEU A 285 10.74 16.98 9.35
CA LEU A 285 9.58 16.19 9.73
C LEU A 285 10.00 14.83 10.31
N LEU A 286 10.98 14.16 9.69
CA LEU A 286 11.52 12.89 10.18
C LEU A 286 12.17 13.02 11.57
N ASN A 287 12.87 14.12 11.85
CA ASN A 287 13.46 14.42 13.16
C ASN A 287 12.42 14.47 14.28
N LYS A 288 11.15 14.74 13.96
CA LYS A 288 10.05 14.69 14.95
C LYS A 288 9.76 13.27 15.42
N LEU A 289 10.04 12.24 14.60
CA LEU A 289 9.95 10.84 15.01
C LEU A 289 11.11 10.44 15.92
N ASP A 290 12.30 11.01 15.71
CA ASP A 290 13.46 10.71 16.56
C ASP A 290 13.19 11.09 18.01
N ALA A 291 12.52 12.22 18.26
CA ALA A 291 12.14 12.63 19.62
C ALA A 291 11.28 11.58 20.36
N VAL A 292 10.30 10.97 19.69
CA VAL A 292 9.46 9.93 20.32
C VAL A 292 10.20 8.60 20.44
N TYR A 293 11.10 8.30 19.50
CA TYR A 293 11.97 7.13 19.58
C TYR A 293 12.94 7.22 20.75
N HIS A 294 13.60 8.38 20.94
CA HIS A 294 14.49 8.63 22.07
C HIS A 294 13.74 8.53 23.40
N SER A 295 12.49 8.98 23.47
CA SER A 295 11.66 8.79 24.68
C SER A 295 11.46 7.29 25.00
N GLY A 296 11.24 6.46 23.97
CA GLY A 296 11.18 5.01 24.11
C GLY A 296 12.49 4.41 24.59
N ILE A 297 13.65 4.86 24.07
CA ILE A 297 14.95 4.39 24.54
C ILE A 297 15.18 4.80 25.99
N ARG A 298 14.86 6.05 26.36
CA ARG A 298 14.98 6.56 27.74
C ARG A 298 14.11 5.77 28.72
N PHE A 299 12.95 5.29 28.29
CA PHE A 299 12.15 4.39 29.12
C PHE A 299 12.91 3.11 29.49
N VAL A 300 13.64 2.53 28.53
CA VAL A 300 14.44 1.31 28.72
C VAL A 300 15.69 1.59 29.57
N THR A 301 16.47 2.59 29.19
CA THR A 301 17.80 2.86 29.77
C THR A 301 17.74 3.65 31.08
N LYS A 302 16.64 4.34 31.37
CA LYS A 302 16.49 5.32 32.46
C LYS A 302 17.48 6.50 32.35
N ALA A 303 18.04 6.76 31.17
CA ALA A 303 19.02 7.82 30.95
C ALA A 303 18.40 9.23 31.14
N PRO A 304 19.13 10.17 31.78
CA PRO A 304 18.69 11.57 31.95
C PRO A 304 18.38 12.26 30.63
N TYR A 305 17.44 13.21 30.60
CA TYR A 305 17.03 13.90 29.37
C TYR A 305 18.18 14.59 28.60
N THR A 306 19.25 14.95 29.28
CA THR A 306 20.46 15.57 28.71
C THR A 306 21.40 14.59 28.02
N THR A 307 21.25 13.27 28.22
CA THR A 307 22.10 12.26 27.57
C THR A 307 22.04 12.39 26.05
N HIS A 308 23.21 12.40 25.42
CA HIS A 308 23.34 12.52 23.98
C HIS A 308 22.75 11.28 23.28
N HIS A 309 22.17 11.47 22.09
CA HIS A 309 21.43 10.39 21.41
C HIS A 309 22.33 9.23 20.97
N CYS A 310 23.61 9.47 20.66
CA CYS A 310 24.57 8.39 20.37
C CYS A 310 24.76 7.45 21.57
N ASP A 311 24.83 8.00 22.79
CA ASP A 311 24.98 7.20 24.01
C ASP A 311 23.72 6.39 24.27
N LEU A 312 22.54 6.97 24.00
CA LEU A 312 21.27 6.23 24.09
C LEU A 312 21.26 5.01 23.17
N TYR A 313 21.72 5.18 21.93
CA TYR A 313 21.80 4.09 20.95
C TYR A 313 22.78 3.00 21.40
N ALA A 314 23.95 3.39 21.91
CA ALA A 314 24.95 2.46 22.43
C ALA A 314 24.43 1.66 23.64
N LEU A 315 23.77 2.32 24.60
CA LEU A 315 23.23 1.68 25.81
C LEU A 315 22.15 0.63 25.51
N VAL A 316 21.32 0.86 24.49
CA VAL A 316 20.21 -0.05 24.15
C VAL A 316 20.58 -1.05 23.04
N GLY A 317 21.69 -0.81 22.35
CA GLY A 317 22.15 -1.59 21.20
C GLY A 317 21.26 -1.45 19.97
N TRP A 318 20.62 -0.30 19.76
CA TRP A 318 19.75 -0.06 18.60
C TRP A 318 20.29 1.05 17.68
N PRO A 319 20.14 0.92 16.36
CA PRO A 319 20.51 1.98 15.42
C PRO A 319 19.56 3.18 15.51
N SER A 320 19.99 4.32 14.96
CA SER A 320 19.14 5.49 14.74
C SER A 320 17.97 5.15 13.80
N LEU A 321 16.84 5.87 13.88
CA LEU A 321 15.74 5.63 12.93
C LEU A 321 16.15 5.94 11.49
N HIS A 322 17.05 6.89 11.27
CA HIS A 322 17.59 7.17 9.94
C HIS A 322 18.30 5.94 9.37
N THR A 323 19.20 5.33 10.16
CA THR A 323 19.90 4.10 9.77
C THR A 323 18.94 2.94 9.55
N ARG A 324 17.89 2.80 10.37
CA ARG A 324 16.84 1.77 10.18
C ARG A 324 16.14 1.92 8.83
N ARG A 325 15.61 3.10 8.55
CA ARG A 325 14.95 3.42 7.26
C ARG A 325 15.88 3.19 6.08
N GLN A 326 17.14 3.61 6.20
CA GLN A 326 18.15 3.39 5.16
C GLN A 326 18.43 1.89 4.95
N THR A 327 18.50 1.11 6.04
CA THR A 327 18.71 -0.34 5.96
C THR A 327 17.53 -1.04 5.30
N HIS A 328 16.30 -0.72 5.70
CA HIS A 328 15.09 -1.27 5.06
C HIS A 328 15.00 -0.90 3.58
N TRP A 329 15.35 0.34 3.25
CA TRP A 329 15.46 0.79 1.87
C TRP A 329 16.46 -0.03 1.06
N LEU A 330 17.68 -0.18 1.55
CA LEU A 330 18.72 -0.99 0.89
C LEU A 330 18.30 -2.47 0.76
N HIS A 331 17.57 -3.01 1.74
CA HIS A 331 17.03 -4.37 1.63
C HIS A 331 15.99 -4.51 0.52
N VAL A 332 15.15 -3.49 0.29
CA VAL A 332 14.22 -3.50 -0.86
C VAL A 332 15.02 -3.55 -2.16
N ILE A 333 16.00 -2.65 -2.31
CA ILE A 333 16.86 -2.57 -3.50
C ILE A 333 17.58 -3.89 -3.77
N TYR A 334 18.23 -4.43 -2.75
CA TYR A 334 18.97 -5.69 -2.84
C TYR A 334 18.06 -6.85 -3.28
N LYS A 335 16.85 -6.94 -2.71
CA LYS A 335 15.87 -7.96 -3.14
C LYS A 335 15.41 -7.72 -4.57
N THR A 336 15.27 -6.47 -4.98
CA THR A 336 14.87 -6.11 -6.35
C THR A 336 15.90 -6.54 -7.38
N LEU A 337 17.19 -6.28 -7.12
CA LEU A 337 18.29 -6.68 -7.98
C LEU A 337 18.42 -8.20 -8.12
N LEU A 338 18.01 -8.96 -7.09
CA LEU A 338 17.99 -10.42 -7.12
C LEU A 338 16.73 -11.03 -7.75
N GLY A 339 15.78 -10.21 -8.25
CA GLY A 339 14.51 -10.70 -8.76
C GLY A 339 13.63 -11.37 -7.70
N LYS A 340 13.84 -11.04 -6.40
CA LYS A 340 13.07 -11.58 -5.27
C LYS A 340 11.83 -10.75 -4.94
N VAL A 341 11.54 -9.74 -5.74
CA VAL A 341 10.36 -8.88 -5.66
C VAL A 341 9.51 -9.08 -6.91
N PRO A 342 8.23 -8.68 -6.89
CA PRO A 342 7.39 -8.72 -8.07
C PRO A 342 8.01 -7.96 -9.28
N PRO A 343 7.83 -8.44 -10.52
CA PRO A 343 8.48 -7.85 -11.70
C PRO A 343 8.26 -6.35 -11.89
N TYR A 344 7.09 -5.83 -11.53
CA TYR A 344 6.78 -4.39 -11.63
C TYR A 344 7.67 -3.53 -10.70
N LEU A 345 8.15 -4.07 -9.57
CA LEU A 345 9.13 -3.36 -8.74
C LEU A 345 10.53 -3.40 -9.33
N SER A 346 10.87 -4.46 -10.07
CA SER A 346 12.15 -4.57 -10.76
C SER A 346 12.30 -3.55 -11.87
N SER A 347 11.22 -3.21 -12.58
CA SER A 347 11.25 -2.16 -13.61
C SER A 347 11.49 -0.75 -13.06
N LEU A 348 11.20 -0.48 -11.79
CA LEU A 348 11.50 0.82 -11.15
C LEU A 348 12.98 1.02 -10.82
N VAL A 349 13.75 -0.06 -10.79
CA VAL A 349 15.16 -0.03 -10.37
C VAL A 349 16.05 -0.05 -11.58
N THR A 350 16.63 1.12 -11.91
CA THR A 350 17.64 1.23 -12.96
C THR A 350 19.03 1.36 -12.35
N ILE A 351 19.98 0.59 -12.86
CA ILE A 351 21.40 0.73 -12.49
C ILE A 351 21.98 1.82 -13.39
N ALA A 352 22.25 2.98 -12.82
CA ALA A 352 22.96 4.04 -13.53
C ALA A 352 24.47 3.72 -13.58
N SER A 353 25.03 3.64 -14.78
CA SER A 353 26.47 3.64 -15.00
C SER A 353 26.95 5.10 -14.98
N PRO A 354 27.85 5.51 -14.08
CA PRO A 354 28.29 6.90 -14.03
C PRO A 354 29.10 7.24 -15.29
N THR A 355 28.58 8.16 -16.11
CA THR A 355 29.35 8.84 -17.15
C THR A 355 30.12 10.01 -16.52
N CYS A 356 31.26 9.75 -15.87
CA CYS A 356 32.14 10.85 -15.49
C CYS A 356 32.85 11.38 -16.75
N SER A 357 32.70 12.68 -17.06
CA SER A 357 33.54 13.34 -18.04
C SER A 357 34.92 13.60 -17.43
N THR A 358 35.98 13.17 -18.12
CA THR A 358 37.36 13.09 -17.62
C THR A 358 38.07 14.44 -17.47
N ARG A 359 37.35 15.57 -17.40
CA ARG A 359 37.95 16.92 -17.42
C ARG A 359 37.96 17.69 -16.10
N SER A 360 37.50 17.12 -14.99
CA SER A 360 37.75 17.67 -13.66
C SER A 360 38.34 16.62 -12.74
N SER A 361 39.52 16.91 -12.21
CA SER A 361 40.29 16.09 -11.27
C SER A 361 39.62 16.07 -9.89
N ARG A 362 38.49 15.36 -9.77
CA ARG A 362 37.88 14.86 -8.53
C ARG A 362 36.71 13.90 -8.81
N CYS A 363 36.89 12.90 -9.68
CA CYS A 363 35.96 11.77 -9.78
C CYS A 363 36.63 10.53 -9.18
N HIS A 364 36.25 10.13 -7.96
CA HIS A 364 36.36 8.72 -7.59
C HIS A 364 35.21 7.99 -8.30
N PRO A 365 35.46 6.87 -9.01
CA PRO A 365 34.39 6.05 -9.54
C PRO A 365 33.65 5.39 -8.37
N GLN A 366 32.63 6.07 -7.87
CA GLN A 366 31.65 5.44 -7.00
C GLN A 366 30.54 4.91 -7.89
N ASN A 367 30.25 3.61 -7.80
CA ASN A 367 28.99 3.05 -8.31
C ASN A 367 27.85 3.75 -7.55
N GLN A 368 27.29 4.81 -8.14
CA GLN A 368 26.13 5.51 -7.61
C GLN A 368 24.89 4.84 -8.19
N PHE A 369 24.16 4.13 -7.34
CA PHE A 369 22.84 3.65 -7.68
C PHE A 369 21.85 4.81 -7.51
N PHE A 370 21.40 5.38 -8.62
CA PHE A 370 20.25 6.27 -8.62
C PHE A 370 19.00 5.41 -8.76
N LEU A 371 18.08 5.55 -7.82
CA LEU A 371 16.79 4.90 -7.90
C LEU A 371 15.72 5.95 -8.04
N TRP A 372 14.90 5.75 -9.05
CA TRP A 372 13.75 6.56 -9.36
C TRP A 372 12.69 6.41 -8.26
N PRO A 373 12.01 7.49 -7.84
CA PRO A 373 12.12 8.87 -8.33
C PRO A 373 13.22 9.66 -7.58
N PRO A 374 13.74 10.76 -8.16
CA PRO A 374 15.11 11.27 -8.00
C PRO A 374 15.44 11.95 -6.64
N LEU A 375 14.81 11.54 -5.54
CA LEU A 375 14.95 12.23 -4.26
C LEU A 375 16.13 11.77 -3.40
N LEU A 376 16.83 10.68 -3.73
CA LEU A 376 17.90 10.15 -2.88
C LEU A 376 19.04 9.53 -3.68
N PRO A 377 20.22 10.17 -3.78
CA PRO A 377 21.43 9.48 -4.17
C PRO A 377 21.78 8.41 -3.12
N VAL A 378 22.00 7.17 -3.54
CA VAL A 378 22.66 6.15 -2.71
C VAL A 378 24.16 6.39 -2.84
N LEU A 379 24.73 7.14 -1.90
CA LEU A 379 26.17 7.14 -1.67
C LEU A 379 26.53 5.80 -1.00
N CYS A 380 27.25 4.95 -1.72
CA CYS A 380 27.95 3.82 -1.11
C CYS A 380 29.08 4.39 -0.24
N CYS A 381 28.94 4.31 1.09
CA CYS A 381 30.10 4.42 1.98
C CYS A 381 30.85 3.09 1.96
N GLN A 382 32.17 3.17 1.76
CA GLN A 382 33.12 2.07 1.91
C GLN A 382 33.11 1.49 3.32
#